data_AF-A0A2N5DSN5-F1
#
_entry.id   AF-A0A2N5DSN5-F1
#
_cell.length_a   1.000
_cell.length_b   1.000
_cell.length_c   1.000
_cell.angle_alpha   90.00
_cell.angle_beta   90.00
_cell.angle_gamma   90.00
#
_symmetry.space_group_name_H-M   'P 1'
#
loop_
_entity.id
_entity.type
_entity.pdbx_description
1 polymer ?
#
loop_
_entity_poly.entity_id
_entity_poly.type
_entity_poly.pdbx_seq_one_letter_code
_entity_poly.pdbx_strand_id
1 'polypeptide(L)' 'MTANIGLKRLELKKMYGIWRSKGFEHPTPSELRLTRRDCVVTFARKNWQCKDPDGNIIAVSETLRGVLNKVH' A
#
# COMPACT_ATOMS: atom_id res chain seq x y z
N MET A 1 3.91 -0.44 -20.94
CA MET A 1 3.34 -0.89 -19.64
C MET A 1 3.59 0.13 -18.49
N THR A 2 3.70 1.44 -18.78
CA THR A 2 4.15 2.48 -17.84
C THR A 2 3.02 3.29 -17.19
N ALA A 3 1.84 3.38 -17.84
CA ALA A 3 0.70 4.16 -17.35
C ALA A 3 0.16 3.68 -15.98
N ASN A 4 0.22 2.37 -15.72
CA ASN A 4 -0.35 1.77 -14.51
C ASN A 4 0.47 2.13 -13.25
N ILE A 5 1.80 2.21 -13.36
CA ILE A 5 2.68 2.58 -12.25
C ILE A 5 2.47 4.04 -11.83
N GLY A 6 2.29 4.94 -12.81
CA GLY A 6 2.03 6.37 -12.55
C GLY A 6 0.74 6.60 -11.74
N LEU A 7 -0.33 5.88 -12.09
CA LEU A 7 -1.61 5.96 -11.37
C LEU A 7 -1.48 5.43 -9.92
N LYS A 8 -0.76 4.34 -9.70
CA LYS A 8 -0.55 3.79 -8.35
C LYS A 8 0.35 4.67 -7.48
N ARG A 9 1.33 5.37 -8.08
CA ARG A 9 2.09 6.43 -7.39
C ARG A 9 1.22 7.60 -6.99
N LEU A 10 0.25 7.97 -7.84
CA LEU A 10 -0.71 9.02 -7.52
C LEU A 10 -1.64 8.60 -6.36
N GLU A 11 -2.06 7.33 -6.31
CA GLU A 11 -2.81 6.79 -5.16
C GLU A 11 -2.03 6.96 -3.85
N LEU A 12 -0.73 6.61 -3.82
CA LEU A 12 0.11 6.80 -2.64
C LEU A 12 0.17 8.26 -2.18
N LYS A 13 0.35 9.21 -3.13
CA LYS A 13 0.36 10.64 -2.82
C LYS A 13 -0.99 11.13 -2.29
N LYS A 14 -2.09 10.76 -2.96
CA LYS A 14 -3.46 11.17 -2.57
C LYS A 14 -3.85 10.63 -1.20
N MET A 15 -3.42 9.43 -0.85
CA MET A 15 -3.76 8.78 0.41
C MET A 15 -2.81 9.12 1.57
N TYR A 16 -1.90 10.11 1.39
CA TYR A 16 -0.89 10.52 2.39
C TYR A 16 -1.44 10.61 3.80
N GLY A 17 -2.50 11.40 4.01
CA GLY A 17 -3.07 11.59 5.34
C GLY A 17 -3.59 10.30 5.99
N ILE A 18 -4.12 9.37 5.18
CA ILE A 18 -4.73 8.13 5.66
C ILE A 18 -3.65 7.12 6.05
N TRP A 19 -2.68 6.86 5.19
CA TRP A 19 -1.64 5.90 5.55
C TRP A 19 -0.72 6.47 6.63
N ARG A 20 -0.49 7.79 6.66
CA ARG A 20 0.31 8.39 7.72
C ARG A 20 -0.37 8.32 9.08
N SER A 21 -1.69 8.57 9.15
CA SER A 21 -2.44 8.43 10.40
C SER A 21 -2.48 7.00 10.93
N LYS A 22 -2.38 6.01 10.03
CA LYS A 22 -2.28 4.57 10.36
C LYS A 22 -0.87 4.12 10.75
N GLY A 23 0.11 5.03 10.81
CA GLY A 23 1.48 4.74 11.24
C GLY A 23 2.39 4.17 10.15
N PHE A 24 1.98 4.19 8.89
CA PHE A 24 2.86 3.80 7.79
C PHE A 24 3.98 4.85 7.58
N GLU A 25 5.14 4.34 7.18
CA GLU A 25 6.31 5.12 6.78
C GLU A 25 6.19 5.63 5.35
N HIS A 26 7.03 6.62 5.02
CA HIS A 26 7.02 7.21 3.70
C HIS A 26 7.45 6.16 2.64
N PRO A 27 6.68 5.97 1.56
CA PRO A 27 7.06 5.07 0.49
C PRO A 27 8.37 5.54 -0.16
N THR A 28 9.29 4.62 -0.45
CA THR A 28 10.49 4.99 -1.22
C THR A 28 10.08 5.46 -2.62
N PRO A 29 10.77 6.45 -3.21
CA PRO A 29 10.43 6.94 -4.55
C PRO A 29 10.54 5.88 -5.64
N SER A 30 11.20 4.75 -5.40
CA SER A 30 11.34 3.65 -6.35
C SER A 30 10.20 2.62 -6.26
N GLU A 31 9.51 2.50 -5.12
CA GLU A 31 8.63 1.36 -4.83
C GLU A 31 7.17 1.75 -4.55
N LEU A 32 6.24 0.91 -5.02
CA LEU A 32 4.83 0.97 -4.64
C LEU A 32 4.62 0.20 -3.32
N ARG A 33 5.25 0.70 -2.25
CA ARG A 33 5.32 0.01 -0.96
C ARG A 33 5.10 0.98 0.20
N LEU A 34 4.26 0.61 1.16
CA LEU A 34 4.15 1.24 2.47
C LEU A 34 4.58 0.24 3.54
N THR A 35 5.41 0.65 4.47
CA THR A 35 5.88 -0.19 5.57
C THR A 35 5.32 0.34 6.89
N ARG A 36 4.84 -0.57 7.74
CA ARG A 36 4.47 -0.34 9.13
C ARG A 36 5.14 -1.44 9.96
N ARG A 37 5.33 -1.22 11.26
CA ARG A 37 6.02 -2.16 12.15
C ARG A 37 5.49 -3.60 12.08
N ASP A 38 4.18 -3.74 11.92
CA ASP A 38 3.42 -4.98 11.96
C ASP A 38 2.93 -5.46 10.58
N CYS A 39 3.10 -4.67 9.52
CA CYS A 39 2.63 -5.07 8.18
C CYS A 39 3.28 -4.26 7.05
N VAL A 40 3.22 -4.80 5.83
CA VAL A 40 3.66 -4.11 4.61
C VAL A 40 2.54 -4.11 3.58
N VAL A 41 2.28 -2.96 2.96
CA VAL A 41 1.36 -2.83 1.83
C VAL A 41 2.16 -2.71 0.55
N THR A 42 1.90 -3.56 -0.44
CA THR A 42 2.60 -3.58 -1.73
C THR A 42 1.61 -3.72 -2.88
N PHE A 43 1.98 -3.23 -4.06
CA PHE A 43 1.21 -3.47 -5.28
C PHE A 43 1.74 -4.68 -6.06
N ALA A 44 0.98 -5.77 -6.10
CA ALA A 44 1.35 -7.01 -6.77
C ALA A 44 0.13 -7.66 -7.43
N ARG A 45 0.34 -8.32 -8.58
CA ARG A 45 -0.74 -8.99 -9.35
C ARG A 45 -1.97 -8.10 -9.57
N LYS A 46 -1.71 -6.84 -9.97
CA LYS A 46 -2.72 -5.78 -10.21
C LYS A 46 -3.55 -5.36 -8.98
N ASN A 47 -3.18 -5.80 -7.78
CA ASN A 47 -3.86 -5.48 -6.53
C ASN A 47 -2.91 -4.90 -5.50
N TRP A 48 -3.45 -4.08 -4.62
CA TRP A 48 -2.80 -3.78 -3.35
C TRP A 48 -2.99 -4.95 -2.39
N GLN A 49 -1.90 -5.35 -1.74
CA GLN A 49 -1.85 -6.45 -0.80
C GLN A 49 -1.20 -5.97 0.49
N CYS A 50 -1.82 -6.23 1.64
CA CYS A 50 -1.19 -6.09 2.94
C CYS A 50 -0.71 -7.46 3.40
N LYS A 51 0.55 -7.52 3.85
CA LYS A 51 1.15 -8.73 4.41
C LYS A 51 1.60 -8.49 5.84
N ASP A 52 1.43 -9.49 6.69
CA ASP A 52 1.99 -9.54 8.03
C ASP A 52 3.53 -9.76 7.98
N PRO A 53 4.24 -9.77 9.12
CA PRO A 53 5.69 -10.00 9.16
C PRO A 53 6.11 -11.38 8.66
N ASP A 54 5.23 -12.37 8.76
CA ASP A 54 5.45 -13.75 8.31
C ASP A 54 5.24 -13.91 6.80
N GLY A 55 4.72 -12.87 6.13
CA GLY A 55 4.50 -12.81 4.69
C GLY A 55 3.11 -13.28 4.26
N ASN A 56 2.20 -13.59 5.20
CA ASN A 56 0.83 -13.97 4.89
C ASN A 56 0.03 -12.75 4.43
N ILE A 57 -0.81 -12.93 3.42
CA ILE A 57 -1.67 -11.87 2.91
C ILE A 57 -2.87 -11.72 3.84
N ILE A 58 -2.95 -10.60 4.55
CA ILE A 58 -4.03 -10.29 5.51
C ILE A 58 -5.11 -9.37 4.91
N ALA A 59 -4.81 -8.66 3.83
CA ALA A 59 -5.82 -7.88 3.09
C ALA A 59 -5.45 -7.72 1.61
N VAL A 60 -6.47 -7.71 0.74
CA VAL A 60 -6.34 -7.46 -0.71
C VAL A 60 -7.43 -6.50 -1.18
N SER A 61 -7.09 -5.59 -2.07
CA SER A 61 -8.03 -4.70 -2.78
C SER A 61 -7.40 -4.12 -4.04
N GLU A 62 -8.21 -3.77 -5.04
CA GLU A 62 -7.75 -3.12 -6.28
C GLU A 62 -7.22 -1.69 -6.06
N THR A 63 -7.68 -1.05 -4.98
CA THR A 63 -7.32 0.32 -4.60
C THR A 63 -6.57 0.35 -3.27
N LEU A 64 -5.67 1.33 -3.13
CA LEU A 64 -4.89 1.51 -1.91
C LEU A 64 -5.81 1.80 -0.72
N ARG A 65 -6.82 2.64 -0.93
CA ARG A 65 -7.83 2.98 0.09
C ARG A 65 -8.53 1.72 0.62
N GLY A 66 -8.91 0.80 -0.27
CA GLY A 66 -9.59 -0.43 0.13
C GLY A 66 -8.70 -1.35 0.98
N VAL A 67 -7.39 -1.39 0.75
CA VAL A 67 -6.46 -2.10 1.65
C VAL A 67 -6.32 -1.35 2.97
N LEU A 68 -6.07 -0.04 2.93
CA LEU A 68 -5.89 0.75 4.15
C LEU A 68 -7.11 0.71 5.09
N ASN A 69 -8.33 0.61 4.55
CA ASN A 69 -9.54 0.45 5.35
C ASN A 69 -9.65 -0.91 6.05
N LYS A 70 -9.01 -1.95 5.49
CA LYS A 70 -8.98 -3.31 6.07
C LYS A 70 -7.84 -3.51 7.06
N VAL A 71 -6.85 -2.62 7.03
CA VAL A 71 -5.75 -2.60 8.00
C VAL A 71 -6.19 -1.76 9.20
N HIS A 72 -6.24 -2.36 10.39
CA HIS A 72 -6.55 -1.64 11.63
C HIS A 72 -5.33 -0.88 12.15
#